data_AF-A0A524IMT1-F1
#
_entry.id   AF-A0A524IMT1-F1
#
_cell.length_a   1.000
_cell.length_b   1.000
_cell.length_c   1.000
_cell.angle_alpha   90.00
_cell.angle_beta   90.00
_cell.angle_gamma   90.00
#
_symmetry.space_group_name_H-M   'P 1'
#
loop_
_entity.id
_entity.type
_entity.pdbx_description
1 polymer ?
#
loop_
_entity_poly.entity_id
_entity_poly.type
_entity_poly.pdbx_seq_one_letter_code
_entity_poly.pdbx_strand_id
1 'polypeptide(L)' 'MILPDVNVLVYAHREDADRHAEFRSWLEHVLRGPAAYGLSDLVLSGFLRIVTHPKIFERPTPIAEAMAFVT' A
#
# COMPACT_ATOMS: atom_id res chain seq x y z
N MET A 1 -18.94 0.60 0.51
CA MET A 1 -17.90 -0.34 0.05
C MET A 1 -16.70 0.47 -0.38
N ILE A 2 -15.53 0.21 0.19
CA ILE A 2 -14.27 0.94 -0.08
C ILE A 2 -13.39 0.10 -1.00
N LEU A 3 -12.78 0.73 -2.00
CA LEU A 3 -11.81 0.09 -2.89
C LEU A 3 -10.55 0.96 -2.89
N PRO A 4 -9.51 0.62 -2.09
CA PRO A 4 -8.28 1.40 -2.05
C PRO A 4 -7.59 1.43 -3.42
N ASP A 5 -7.08 2.60 -3.79
CA ASP A 5 -6.20 2.77 -4.95
C ASP A 5 -4.77 2.27 -4.63
N VAL A 6 -3.97 2.03 -5.66
CA VAL A 6 -2.52 1.77 -5.56
C VAL A 6 -1.83 2.80 -4.67
N ASN A 7 -2.13 4.09 -4.86
CA ASN A 7 -1.48 5.16 -4.11
C ASN A 7 -1.71 5.02 -2.60
N VAL A 8 -2.89 4.57 -2.17
CA VAL A 8 -3.19 4.36 -0.75
C VAL A 8 -2.22 3.35 -0.15
N LEU A 9 -2.00 2.22 -0.84
CA LEU A 9 -1.09 1.19 -0.38
C LEU A 9 0.37 1.67 -0.40
N VAL A 10 0.76 2.43 -1.42
CA VAL A 10 2.12 3.00 -1.51
C VAL A 10 2.40 3.93 -0.33
N TYR A 11 1.52 4.91 -0.06
CA TYR A 11 1.68 5.81 1.08
C TYR A 11 1.61 5.06 2.41
N ALA A 12 0.71 4.09 2.57
CA ALA A 12 0.61 3.30 3.81
C ALA A 12 1.81 2.35 4.06
N HIS A 13 2.55 1.98 3.02
CA HIS A 13 3.74 1.12 3.11
C HIS A 13 5.04 1.92 3.27
N ARG A 14 5.19 3.02 2.53
CA ARG A 14 6.44 3.78 2.47
C ARG A 14 6.56 4.77 3.62
N GLU A 15 7.38 4.43 4.61
CA GLU A 15 7.66 5.29 5.78
C GLU A 15 8.32 6.64 5.41
N ASP A 16 9.00 6.69 4.26
CA ASP A 16 9.63 7.91 3.73
C ASP A 16 8.68 8.78 2.89
N ALA A 17 7.41 8.39 2.70
CA ALA A 17 6.43 9.20 2.01
C ALA A 17 5.81 10.25 2.95
N ASP A 18 5.65 11.49 2.48
CA ASP A 18 5.19 12.65 3.29
C ASP A 18 3.90 12.40 4.09
N ARG A 19 3.00 11.57 3.57
CA ARG A 19 1.69 11.28 4.17
C ARG A 19 1.57 9.86 4.73
N HIS A 20 2.70 9.19 5.00
CA HIS A 20 2.72 7.81 5.46
C HIS A 20 1.80 7.57 6.67
N ALA A 21 1.99 8.33 7.74
CA ALA A 21 1.25 8.15 8.98
C ALA A 21 -0.27 8.32 8.79
N GLU A 22 -0.68 9.29 7.97
CA GLU A 22 -2.09 9.55 7.67
C GLU A 22 -2.73 8.37 6.93
N PHE A 23 -2.10 7.91 5.84
CA PHE A 23 -2.63 6.81 5.03
C PHE A 23 -2.57 5.48 5.77
N ARG A 24 -1.52 5.24 6.55
CA ARG A 24 -1.40 4.06 7.39
C ARG A 24 -2.53 4.01 8.42
N SER A 25 -2.75 5.10 9.15
CA SER A 25 -3.83 5.19 10.13
C SER A 25 -5.21 5.03 9.49
N TRP A 26 -5.43 5.65 8.33
CA TRP A 26 -6.69 5.52 7.60
C TRP A 26 -6.94 4.08 7.15
N LEU A 27 -5.91 3.43 6.57
CA LEU A 27 -6.02 2.06 6.09
C LEU A 27 -6.32 1.10 7.24
N GLU A 28 -5.61 1.23 8.37
CA GLU A 28 -5.87 0.42 9.57
C GLU A 28 -7.29 0.63 10.12
N HIS A 29 -7.80 1.87 10.08
CA HIS A 29 -9.18 2.15 10.47
C HIS A 29 -10.20 1.47 9.55
N VAL A 30 -9.96 1.48 8.22
CA VAL A 30 -10.83 0.78 7.25
C VAL A 30 -10.80 -0.73 7.48
N LEU A 31 -9.61 -1.31 7.64
CA LEU A 31 -9.42 -2.76 7.81
C LEU A 31 -10.04 -3.28 9.13
N ARG A 32 -10.02 -2.47 10.19
CA ARG A 32 -10.58 -2.83 11.50
C ARG A 32 -12.03 -2.38 11.68
N GLY A 33 -12.53 -1.55 10.78
CA GLY A 33 -13.85 -0.94 10.85
C GLY A 33 -14.96 -1.84 10.32
N PRO A 34 -16.23 -1.44 10.50
CA PRO A 34 -17.39 -2.18 9.99
C PRO A 34 -17.62 -2.00 8.48
N ALA A 35 -16.84 -1.13 7.83
CA ALA A 35 -17.01 -0.84 6.42
C ALA A 35 -16.49 -1.99 5.55
N ALA A 36 -17.36 -2.53 4.69
CA ALA A 36 -16.92 -3.48 3.68
C ALA A 36 -15.88 -2.84 2.75
N TYR A 37 -14.78 -3.54 2.52
CA TYR A 37 -13.74 -3.16 1.57
C TYR A 37 -13.41 -4.30 0.61
N GLY A 38 -12.80 -3.96 -0.52
CA GLY A 38 -12.23 -4.92 -1.46
C GLY A 38 -10.86 -4.47 -1.93
N LEU A 39 -10.02 -5.43 -2.30
CA LEU A 39 -8.73 -5.18 -2.94
C LEU A 39 -8.75 -5.83 -4.32
N SER A 40 -8.31 -5.09 -5.34
CA SER A 40 -8.21 -5.59 -6.70
C SER A 40 -6.81 -6.14 -6.95
N ASP A 41 -6.70 -7.29 -7.63
CA ASP A 41 -5.41 -7.83 -8.07
C ASP A 41 -4.61 -6.84 -8.93
N LEU A 42 -5.29 -5.97 -9.68
CA LEU A 42 -4.65 -4.90 -10.44
C LEU A 42 -4.02 -3.85 -9.52
N VAL A 43 -4.70 -3.51 -8.42
CA VAL A 43 -4.17 -2.59 -7.40
C VAL A 43 -2.97 -3.22 -6.68
N LEU A 44 -3.06 -4.50 -6.31
CA LEU A 44 -1.97 -5.23 -5.68
C LEU A 44 -0.74 -5.31 -6.60
N SER A 45 -0.94 -5.68 -7.86
CA SER A 45 0.13 -5.72 -8.88
C SER A 45 0.75 -4.33 -9.11
N GLY A 46 -0.08 -3.28 -9.18
CA GLY A 46 0.37 -1.90 -9.29
C GLY A 46 1.25 -1.47 -8.10
N PHE A 47 0.82 -1.79 -6.88
CA PHE A 47 1.58 -1.53 -5.66
C PHE A 47 2.96 -2.21 -5.70
N LEU A 48 2.99 -3.53 -5.96
CA LEU A 48 4.23 -4.30 -6.03
C LEU A 48 5.18 -3.72 -7.07
N ARG A 49 4.69 -3.36 -8.25
CA ARG A 49 5.50 -2.76 -9.30
C ARG A 49 6.08 -1.42 -8.87
N ILE A 50 5.36 -0.61 -8.10
CA ILE A 50 5.83 0.72 -7.69
C ILE A 50 6.89 0.61 -6.59
N VAL A 51 6.59 -0.11 -5.50
CA VAL A 51 7.46 -0.13 -4.31
C VAL A 51 8.75 -0.93 -4.49
N THR A 52 8.80 -1.82 -5.49
CA THR A 52 9.99 -2.63 -5.81
C THR A 52 10.84 -2.05 -6.95
N HIS A 53 10.43 -0.93 -7.57
CA HIS A 53 11.12 -0.42 -8.76
C HIS A 53 12.30 0.51 -8.41
N PRO A 54 13.53 0.23 -8.90
CA PRO A 54 14.75 0.98 -8.56
C PRO A 54 14.80 2.42 -9.11
N LYS A 55 13.96 2.75 -10.09
CA LYS A 55 13.84 4.13 -10.60
C LYS A 55 12.81 4.99 -9.86
N ILE A 56 12.00 4.40 -8.97
CA ILE A 56 10.96 5.13 -8.24
C ILE A 56 11.44 5.46 -6.83
N PHE A 57 12.05 4.49 -6.14
CA PHE A 57 12.62 4.67 -4.82
C PHE A 57 14.12 4.44 -4.85
N GLU A 58 14.88 5.32 -4.17
CA GLU A 58 16.33 5.15 -4.00
C GLU A 58 16.66 3.82 -3.30
N ARG A 59 15.82 3.42 -2.34
CA ARG A 59 15.84 2.12 -1.67
C ARG A 59 14.50 1.41 -1.90
N PRO A 60 14.37 0.63 -2.98
CA PRO A 60 13.18 -0.16 -3.25
C PRO A 60 12.94 -1.17 -2.15
N THR A 61 11.67 -1.43 -1.88
CA THR A 61 11.26 -2.50 -0.97
C THR A 61 11.63 -3.84 -1.61
N PRO A 62 12.29 -4.77 -0.90
CA PRO A 62 12.43 -6.14 -1.36
C PRO A 62 11.07 -6.77 -1.66
N ILE A 63 10.96 -7.53 -2.76
CA ILE A 63 9.67 -8.11 -3.18
C ILE A 63 9.01 -8.95 -2.09
N ALA A 64 9.80 -9.68 -1.28
CA ALA A 64 9.28 -10.49 -0.17
C ALA A 64 8.58 -9.65 0.91
N GLU A 65 9.14 -8.48 1.26
CA GLU A 65 8.55 -7.55 2.22
C GLU A 65 7.30 -6.88 1.64
N ALA A 66 7.35 -6.49 0.36
CA ALA A 66 6.21 -5.91 -0.34
C ALA A 66 5.03 -6.91 -0.44
N MET A 67 5.31 -8.19 -0.70
CA MET A 67 4.30 -9.25 -0.70
C MET A 67 3.70 -9.43 0.69
N ALA A 68 4.53 -9.53 1.74
CA ALA A 68 4.06 -9.70 3.12
C ALA A 68 3.18 -8.54 3.62
N PHE A 69 3.29 -7.35 3.02
CA PHE A 69 2.40 -6.23 3.32
C PHE A 69 0.97 -6.42 2.77
N VAL A 70 0.81 -7.14 1.66
CA VAL A 70 -0.47 -7.27 0.92
C VAL A 70 -1.11 -8.67 0.99
N THR A 71 -0.50 -9.61 1.72
CA THR A 71 -1.00 -10.97 1.98
C THR A 71 -1.05 -11.26 3.46
#